data_AF-A0ABD6FTC5-F1
#
_entry.id   AF-A0ABD6FTC5-F1
#
_cell.length_a   1.000
_cell.length_b   1.000
_cell.length_c   1.000
_cell.angle_alpha   90.00
_cell.angle_beta   90.00
_cell.angle_gamma   90.00
#
_symmetry.space_group_name_H-M   'P 1'
#
loop_
_entity.id
_entity.type
_entity.pdbx_description
1 polymer ?
#
loop_
_entity_poly.entity_id
_entity_poly.type
_entity_poly.pdbx_seq_one_letter_code
_entity_poly.pdbx_strand_id
1 'polypeptide(L)'
;MGPGIVGTGSRWGHTALEQGSLLDLVAALGGDPIAVVRLGQHDPRSRHQGVSHHTLTALGQVAARPATVVLPLRPLEERRLWYRQLWEAGVLRRHRLVHLPVPERLIQRLAQEPEASTMGRGVDKERAFFEAALAAGWEAGRRARQRQGGLNV
;
A
#
# COMPACT_ATOMS: atom_id res chain seq x y z
N MET A 1 11.38 -2.03 -1.76
CA MET A 1 12.20 -1.45 -0.69
C MET A 1 12.87 -2.58 0.06
N GLY A 2 14.21 -2.62 0.07
CA GLY A 2 14.99 -3.61 0.84
C GLY A 2 15.07 -3.27 2.34
N PRO A 3 15.60 -4.16 3.18
CA PRO A 3 15.85 -3.88 4.60
C PRO A 3 16.88 -2.75 4.78
N GLY A 4 16.76 -1.96 5.86
CA GLY A 4 17.71 -0.89 6.19
C GLY A 4 17.41 0.46 5.54
N ILE A 5 16.19 0.96 5.69
CA ILE A 5 15.83 2.33 5.29
C ILE A 5 16.65 3.31 6.14
N VAL A 6 17.82 3.73 5.63
CA VAL A 6 18.62 4.78 6.26
C VAL A 6 17.81 6.06 6.21
N GLY A 7 17.40 6.49 7.39
CA GLY A 7 16.58 7.66 7.61
C GLY A 7 17.39 8.71 8.39
N THR A 8 17.42 9.97 7.96
CA THR A 8 17.99 11.05 8.78
C THR A 8 17.05 11.51 9.91
N GLY A 9 15.94 10.80 10.13
CA GLY A 9 14.87 11.19 11.05
C GLY A 9 14.03 12.38 10.57
N SER A 10 14.40 13.00 9.44
CA SER A 10 13.63 14.08 8.83
C SER A 10 12.51 13.54 7.94
N ARG A 11 11.54 14.41 7.61
CA ARG A 11 10.46 14.10 6.66
C ARG A 11 10.98 13.60 5.31
N TRP A 12 12.10 14.15 4.85
CA TRP A 12 12.60 13.93 3.49
C TRP A 12 13.77 12.94 3.40
N GLY A 13 14.50 12.75 4.49
CA GLY A 13 15.72 11.95 4.45
C GLY A 13 15.45 10.46 4.65
N HIS A 14 14.51 9.87 3.91
CA HIS A 14 14.27 8.41 3.96
C HIS A 14 14.00 7.85 2.56
N THR A 15 14.45 6.64 2.27
CA THR A 15 14.30 6.05 0.92
C THR A 15 12.85 5.75 0.54
N ALA A 16 11.92 5.66 1.51
CA ALA A 16 10.51 5.37 1.19
C ALA A 16 9.80 6.47 0.37
N LEU A 17 10.44 7.63 0.14
CA LEU A 17 9.98 8.62 -0.83
C LEU A 17 9.99 8.08 -2.27
N GLU A 18 10.89 7.13 -2.59
CA GLU A 18 11.00 6.53 -3.92
C GLU A 18 9.68 5.92 -4.40
N GLN A 19 8.82 5.46 -3.49
CA GLN A 19 7.49 4.98 -3.84
C GLN A 19 6.72 6.01 -4.68
N GLY A 20 6.80 7.31 -4.35
CA GLY A 20 6.13 8.36 -5.11
C GLY A 20 6.73 8.51 -6.51
N SER A 21 8.04 8.66 -6.60
CA SER A 21 8.75 8.82 -7.88
C SER A 21 8.61 7.60 -8.81
N LEU A 22 8.57 6.39 -8.25
CA LEU A 22 8.34 5.16 -9.01
C LEU A 22 6.92 5.11 -9.58
N LEU A 23 5.90 5.57 -8.84
CA LEU A 23 4.54 5.69 -9.37
C LEU A 23 4.48 6.70 -10.52
N ASP A 24 5.17 7.83 -10.38
CA ASP A 24 5.25 8.84 -11.44
C ASP A 24 5.95 8.29 -12.69
N LEU A 25 7.04 7.54 -12.52
CA LEU A 25 7.76 6.90 -13.61
C LEU A 25 6.87 5.90 -14.34
N VAL A 26 6.16 5.02 -13.62
CA VAL A 26 5.21 4.08 -14.23
C VAL A 26 4.15 4.83 -15.04
N ALA A 27 3.60 5.91 -14.50
CA ALA A 27 2.61 6.74 -15.19
C ALA A 27 3.19 7.46 -16.42
N ALA A 28 4.45 7.92 -16.35
CA ALA A 28 5.14 8.59 -17.46
C ALA A 28 5.43 7.62 -18.61
N LEU A 29 5.72 6.35 -18.30
CA LEU A 29 5.94 5.27 -19.27
C LEU A 29 4.63 4.66 -19.83
N GLY A 30 3.47 5.25 -19.50
CA GLY A 30 2.16 4.77 -19.96
C GLY A 30 1.64 3.52 -19.23
N GLY A 31 2.28 3.13 -18.13
CA GLY A 31 1.86 2.01 -17.28
C GLY A 31 0.67 2.34 -16.37
N ASP A 32 0.27 1.35 -15.57
CA ASP A 32 -0.75 1.51 -14.52
C ASP A 32 -0.08 1.68 -13.14
N PRO A 33 0.06 2.90 -12.62
CA PRO A 33 0.62 3.13 -11.30
C PRO A 33 -0.33 2.58 -10.21
N ILE A 34 0.13 1.55 -9.49
CA ILE A 34 -0.60 0.95 -8.37
C ILE A 34 0.25 1.08 -7.11
N ALA A 35 -0.29 1.80 -6.13
CA ALA A 35 0.34 2.03 -4.85
C ALA A 35 -0.11 0.97 -3.84
N VAL A 36 0.87 0.22 -3.32
CA VAL A 36 0.69 -0.61 -2.13
C VAL A 36 0.77 0.30 -0.91
N VAL A 37 -0.24 0.27 -0.04
CA VAL A 37 -0.15 0.97 1.25
C VAL A 37 0.51 0.07 2.30
N ARG A 38 1.31 0.66 3.16
CA ARG A 38 1.77 -0.02 4.38
C ARG A 38 0.81 0.31 5.51
N LEU A 39 0.04 -0.69 5.96
CA LEU A 39 -0.83 -0.58 7.12
C LEU A 39 -0.14 -1.16 8.37
N GLY A 40 -0.38 -0.56 9.53
CA GLY A 40 0.01 -1.08 10.83
C GLY A 40 -1.20 -1.08 11.77
N GLN A 41 -1.39 -2.16 12.52
CA GLN A 41 -2.54 -2.27 13.43
C GLN A 41 -2.14 -2.35 14.90
N HIS A 42 -1.09 -3.10 15.22
CA HIS A 42 -0.81 -3.52 16.60
C HIS A 42 0.41 -2.84 17.23
N ASP A 43 0.80 -1.66 16.74
CA ASP A 43 1.79 -0.84 17.44
C ASP A 43 1.10 -0.01 18.55
N PRO A 44 1.58 -0.08 19.80
CA PRO A 44 0.98 0.67 20.91
C PRO A 44 1.09 2.19 20.73
N ARG A 45 2.01 2.67 19.88
CA ARG A 45 2.17 4.09 19.60
C ARG A 45 1.15 4.51 18.55
N SER A 46 0.27 5.43 18.90
CA SER A 46 -0.79 5.95 18.02
C SER A 46 -0.31 6.41 16.63
N ARG A 47 0.89 7.01 16.56
CA ARG A 47 1.52 7.43 15.29
C ARG A 47 1.89 6.28 14.33
N HIS A 48 1.89 5.04 14.80
CA HIS A 48 2.22 3.84 14.01
C HIS A 48 0.98 3.00 13.68
N GLN A 49 -0.22 3.49 14.03
CA GLN A 49 -1.49 2.85 13.71
C GLN A 49 -2.08 3.44 12.44
N GLY A 50 -2.69 2.59 11.62
CA GLY A 50 -3.28 2.94 10.34
C GLY A 50 -2.26 2.95 9.20
N VAL A 51 -2.30 3.99 8.36
CA VAL A 51 -1.40 4.13 7.20
C VAL A 51 -0.06 4.69 7.66
N SER A 52 1.02 4.04 7.24
CA SER A 52 2.39 4.48 7.51
C SER A 52 2.64 5.93 7.08
N HIS A 53 3.31 6.71 7.93
CA HIS A 53 3.70 8.09 7.62
C HIS A 53 4.50 8.19 6.30
N HIS A 54 5.37 7.22 6.03
CA HIS A 54 6.13 7.21 4.77
C HIS A 54 5.22 7.04 3.55
N THR A 55 4.20 6.19 3.64
CA THR A 55 3.21 6.02 2.57
C THR A 55 2.40 7.31 2.37
N LEU A 56 2.00 7.97 3.46
CA LEU A 56 1.28 9.24 3.41
C LEU A 56 2.14 10.34 2.77
N THR A 57 3.43 10.45 3.12
CA THR A 57 4.33 11.42 2.51
C THR A 57 4.58 11.11 1.03
N ALA A 58 4.87 9.85 0.69
CA ALA A 58 5.12 9.44 -0.69
C ALA A 58 3.93 9.74 -1.61
N LEU A 59 2.70 9.44 -1.18
CA LEU A 59 1.51 9.68 -1.99
C LEU A 59 1.02 11.13 -1.92
N GLY A 60 0.97 11.71 -0.73
CA GLY A 60 0.43 13.05 -0.52
C GLY A 60 1.31 14.17 -1.04
N GLN A 61 2.64 13.98 -1.04
CA GLN A 61 3.61 15.05 -1.30
C GLN A 61 4.62 14.73 -2.41
N VAL A 62 4.98 13.46 -2.65
CA VAL A 62 5.99 13.12 -3.67
C VAL A 62 5.35 12.76 -5.02
N ALA A 63 4.39 11.85 -5.05
CA ALA A 63 3.74 11.41 -6.28
C ALA A 63 3.01 12.59 -6.94
N ALA A 64 3.52 13.03 -8.09
CA ALA A 64 3.00 14.14 -8.87
C ALA A 64 1.84 13.74 -9.79
N ARG A 65 1.75 12.45 -10.16
CA ARG A 65 0.76 11.91 -11.10
C ARG A 65 -0.28 11.04 -10.38
N PRO A 66 -1.52 10.95 -10.90
CA PRO A 66 -2.53 10.07 -10.33
C PRO A 66 -2.06 8.61 -10.28
N ALA A 67 -2.39 7.94 -9.19
CA ALA A 67 -2.11 6.53 -8.97
C ALA A 67 -3.37 5.82 -8.45
N THR A 68 -3.40 4.51 -8.55
CA THR A 68 -4.42 3.70 -7.86
C THR A 68 -3.89 3.30 -6.49
N VAL A 69 -4.51 3.81 -5.43
CA VAL A 69 -4.21 3.42 -4.05
C VAL A 69 -5.13 2.26 -3.68
N VAL A 70 -4.55 1.12 -3.36
CA VAL A 70 -5.32 -0.09 -3.04
C VAL A 70 -5.36 -0.29 -1.53
N LEU A 71 -6.57 -0.42 -0.98
CA LEU A 71 -6.82 -0.82 0.40
C LEU A 71 -7.53 -2.18 0.43
N PRO A 72 -7.28 -3.01 1.44
CA PRO A 72 -8.10 -4.20 1.62
C PRO A 72 -9.54 -3.80 1.99
N LEU A 73 -10.51 -4.60 1.53
CA LEU A 73 -11.90 -4.45 1.89
C LEU A 73 -12.11 -5.04 3.29
N ARG A 74 -12.49 -4.19 4.23
CA ARG A 74 -12.72 -4.49 5.65
C ARG A 74 -13.97 -3.74 6.14
N PRO A 75 -14.55 -4.10 7.30
CA PRO A 75 -15.59 -3.30 7.94
C PRO A 75 -15.23 -1.81 8.01
N LEU A 76 -16.23 -0.94 7.88
CA LEU A 76 -15.99 0.51 7.79
C LEU A 76 -15.27 1.04 9.03
N GLU A 77 -15.62 0.54 10.22
CA GLU A 77 -15.03 0.94 11.50
C GLU A 77 -13.50 0.77 11.52
N GLU A 78 -12.99 -0.34 10.97
CA GLU A 78 -11.55 -0.61 10.89
C GLU A 78 -10.84 0.31 9.89
N ARG A 79 -11.56 0.76 8.85
CA ARG A 79 -11.00 1.62 7.80
C ARG A 79 -11.11 3.12 8.11
N ARG A 80 -11.94 3.53 9.07
CA ARG A 80 -12.16 4.95 9.41
C ARG A 80 -10.85 5.71 9.62
N LEU A 81 -9.92 5.13 10.39
CA LEU A 81 -8.62 5.73 10.64
C LEU A 81 -7.82 5.90 9.33
N TRP A 82 -7.82 4.89 8.47
CA TRP A 82 -7.07 4.92 7.20
C TRP A 82 -7.61 6.00 6.28
N TYR A 83 -8.93 6.09 6.12
CA TYR A 83 -9.56 7.13 5.32
C TYR A 83 -9.25 8.53 5.84
N ARG A 84 -9.34 8.74 7.15
CA ARG A 84 -8.99 10.04 7.75
C ARG A 84 -7.55 10.43 7.44
N GLN A 85 -6.60 9.52 7.67
CA GLN A 85 -5.18 9.76 7.41
C GLN A 85 -4.89 10.04 5.92
N LEU A 86 -5.50 9.28 5.01
CA LEU A 86 -5.36 9.49 3.56
C LEU A 86 -5.98 10.82 3.12
N TRP A 87 -7.11 11.20 3.72
CA TRP A 87 -7.76 12.49 3.46
C TRP A 87 -6.90 13.66 3.92
N GLU A 88 -6.44 13.64 5.17
CA GLU A 88 -5.59 14.67 5.78
C GLU A 88 -4.27 14.84 5.03
N ALA A 89 -3.70 13.74 4.53
CA ALA A 89 -2.49 13.78 3.70
C ALA A 89 -2.75 14.23 2.24
N GLY A 90 -4.00 14.51 1.85
CA GLY A 90 -4.37 14.92 0.49
C GLY A 90 -4.37 13.79 -0.54
N VAL A 91 -4.14 12.54 -0.12
CA VAL A 91 -4.02 11.37 -1.01
C VAL A 91 -5.32 11.14 -1.78
N LEU A 92 -6.47 11.25 -1.10
CA LEU A 92 -7.77 11.00 -1.72
C LEU A 92 -8.18 12.05 -2.77
N ARG A 93 -7.53 13.22 -2.77
CA ARG A 93 -7.75 14.27 -3.79
C ARG A 93 -6.89 14.07 -5.03
N ARG A 94 -5.78 13.35 -4.91
CA ARG A 94 -4.75 13.19 -5.95
C ARG A 94 -4.80 11.83 -6.63
N HIS A 95 -5.29 10.81 -5.93
CA HIS A 95 -5.22 9.42 -6.35
C HIS A 95 -6.61 8.75 -6.32
N ARG A 96 -6.75 7.67 -7.09
CA ARG A 96 -7.97 6.86 -7.10
C ARG A 96 -7.87 5.79 -6.02
N LEU A 97 -8.80 5.80 -5.08
CA LEU A 97 -8.89 4.75 -4.06
C LEU A 97 -9.69 3.56 -4.58
N VAL A 98 -9.18 2.34 -4.37
CA VAL A 98 -9.88 1.09 -4.67
C VAL A 98 -9.82 0.17 -3.45
N HIS A 99 -10.92 -0.53 -3.19
CA HIS A 99 -10.99 -1.56 -2.17
C HIS A 99 -11.16 -2.93 -2.78
N LEU A 100 -10.34 -3.88 -2.36
CA LEU A 100 -10.42 -5.25 -2.84
C LEU A 100 -10.53 -6.25 -1.69
N PRO A 101 -11.44 -7.24 -1.78
CA PRO A 101 -11.47 -8.32 -0.83
C PRO A 101 -10.23 -9.19 -0.99
N VAL A 102 -9.69 -9.65 0.14
CA VAL A 102 -8.63 -10.66 0.16
C VAL A 102 -9.25 -11.96 0.69
N PRO A 103 -9.29 -13.04 -0.11
CA PRO A 103 -9.83 -14.32 0.33
C PRO A 103 -9.09 -14.86 1.56
N GLU A 104 -9.84 -15.31 2.57
CA GLU A 104 -9.28 -15.84 3.83
C GLU A 104 -8.26 -16.95 3.58
N ARG A 105 -8.52 -17.84 2.61
CA ARG A 105 -7.61 -18.92 2.22
C ARG A 105 -6.21 -18.44 1.82
N LEU A 106 -6.08 -17.25 1.22
CA LEU A 106 -4.78 -16.69 0.85
C LEU A 106 -4.03 -16.18 2.08
N ILE A 107 -4.74 -15.59 3.03
CA ILE A 107 -4.19 -15.16 4.31
C ILE A 107 -3.72 -16.36 5.13
N GLN A 108 -4.54 -17.40 5.22
CA GLN A 108 -4.20 -18.65 5.91
C GLN A 108 -2.98 -19.34 5.28
N ARG A 109 -2.93 -19.38 3.94
CA ARG A 109 -1.75 -19.91 3.23
C ARG A 109 -0.50 -19.08 3.53
N LEU A 110 -0.60 -17.76 3.49
CA LEU A 110 0.52 -16.87 3.80
C LEU A 110 0.98 -17.01 5.26
N ALA A 111 0.06 -17.27 6.20
CA ALA A 111 0.38 -17.50 7.60
C ALA A 111 1.19 -18.79 7.84
N GLN A 112 1.19 -19.73 6.89
CA GLN A 112 2.02 -20.94 6.93
C GLN A 112 3.44 -20.70 6.42
N GLU A 113 3.71 -19.57 5.77
CA GLU A 113 5.04 -19.24 5.25
C GLU A 113 5.93 -18.72 6.39
N PRO A 114 7.03 -19.42 6.74
CA PRO A 114 7.86 -19.05 7.90
C PRO A 114 8.48 -17.65 7.79
N GLU A 115 8.70 -17.17 6.55
CA GLU A 115 9.30 -15.87 6.26
C GLU A 115 8.27 -14.72 6.27
N ALA A 116 6.96 -15.01 6.32
CA ALA A 116 5.90 -14.01 6.28
C ALA A 116 5.79 -13.24 7.61
N SER A 117 6.72 -12.31 7.81
CA SER A 117 6.78 -11.45 8.98
C SER A 117 7.10 -10.00 8.61
N THR A 118 6.67 -9.07 9.46
CA THR A 118 7.01 -7.65 9.37
C THR A 118 7.30 -7.12 10.77
N MET A 119 8.45 -6.50 10.97
CA MET A 119 8.89 -6.00 12.29
C MET A 119 8.80 -7.06 13.41
N GLY A 120 9.16 -8.32 13.10
CA GLY A 120 9.11 -9.44 14.03
C GLY A 120 7.70 -9.96 14.35
N ARG A 121 6.68 -9.54 13.60
CA ARG A 121 5.29 -9.96 13.76
C ARG A 121 4.79 -10.69 12.52
N GLY A 122 4.20 -11.86 12.73
CA GLY A 122 3.60 -12.68 11.66
C GLY A 122 2.23 -12.19 11.21
N VAL A 123 1.64 -12.92 10.27
CA VAL A 123 0.36 -12.59 9.62
C VAL A 123 -0.77 -12.34 10.60
N ASP A 124 -0.90 -13.15 11.65
CA ASP A 124 -1.98 -13.00 12.64
C ASP A 124 -1.92 -11.67 13.41
N LYS A 125 -0.69 -11.19 13.66
CA LYS A 125 -0.44 -9.95 14.41
C LYS A 125 -0.41 -8.71 13.52
N GLU A 126 -0.22 -8.84 12.21
CA GLU A 126 -0.16 -7.68 11.30
C GLU A 126 -1.02 -7.93 10.06
N ARG A 127 -2.23 -8.45 10.27
CA ARG A 127 -3.10 -8.93 9.20
C ARG A 127 -3.37 -7.88 8.11
N ALA A 128 -3.71 -6.65 8.47
CA ALA A 128 -3.96 -5.59 7.47
C ALA A 128 -2.73 -5.24 6.62
N PHE A 129 -1.50 -5.40 7.15
CA PHE A 129 -0.27 -5.20 6.39
C PHE A 129 -0.22 -6.19 5.20
N PHE A 130 -0.46 -7.47 5.48
CA PHE A 130 -0.42 -8.53 4.47
C PHE A 130 -1.62 -8.47 3.52
N GLU A 131 -2.81 -8.16 4.04
CA GLU A 131 -4.00 -7.95 3.20
C GLU A 131 -3.79 -6.79 2.21
N ALA A 132 -3.15 -5.68 2.63
CA ALA A 132 -2.84 -4.58 1.73
C ALA A 132 -1.88 -5.00 0.60
N ALA A 133 -0.84 -5.76 0.92
CA ALA A 133 0.11 -6.27 -0.06
C ALA A 133 -0.58 -7.22 -1.06
N LEU A 134 -1.38 -8.17 -0.57
CA LEU A 134 -2.13 -9.11 -1.39
C LEU A 134 -3.15 -8.41 -2.29
N ALA A 135 -3.91 -7.45 -1.75
CA ALA A 135 -4.89 -6.68 -2.50
C ALA A 135 -4.23 -5.89 -3.65
N ALA A 136 -3.10 -5.22 -3.39
CA ALA A 136 -2.40 -4.48 -4.42
C ALA A 136 -1.79 -5.39 -5.49
N GLY A 137 -1.21 -6.53 -5.09
CA GLY A 137 -0.71 -7.55 -6.02
C GLY A 137 -1.82 -8.13 -6.90
N TRP A 138 -3.00 -8.36 -6.33
CA TRP A 138 -4.18 -8.81 -7.08
C TRP A 138 -4.63 -7.79 -8.12
N GLU A 139 -4.71 -6.51 -7.74
CA GLU A 139 -5.06 -5.42 -8.68
C GLU A 139 -4.06 -5.32 -9.83
N ALA A 140 -2.77 -5.41 -9.53
CA ALA A 140 -1.71 -5.40 -10.53
C ALA A 140 -1.84 -6.57 -11.51
N GLY A 141 -2.01 -7.79 -11.00
CA GLY A 141 -2.23 -8.97 -11.84
C GLY A 141 -3.51 -8.89 -12.67
N ARG A 142 -4.59 -8.33 -12.12
CA ARG A 142 -5.86 -8.12 -12.83
C ARG A 142 -5.69 -7.16 -14.01
N ARG A 143 -5.01 -6.02 -13.82
CA ARG A 143 -4.77 -5.04 -14.91
C ARG A 143 -3.81 -5.57 -15.97
N ALA A 144 -2.75 -6.27 -15.56
CA ALA A 144 -1.81 -6.88 -16.50
C ALA A 144 -2.53 -7.84 -17.47
N ARG A 145 -3.43 -8.69 -16.95
CA ARG A 145 -4.25 -9.59 -17.77
C ARG A 145 -5.20 -8.85 -18.72
N GLN A 146 -5.83 -7.76 -18.26
CA GLN A 146 -6.74 -6.97 -19.09
C GLN A 146 -6.02 -6.31 -20.27
N ARG A 147 -4.80 -5.81 -20.04
CA ARG A 147 -3.98 -5.21 -21.12
C ARG A 147 -3.55 -6.25 -22.15
N GLN A 148 -3.17 -7.44 -21.70
CA GLN A 148 -2.83 -8.55 -22.60
C GLN A 148 -4.04 -9.05 -23.41
N GLY A 149 -5.23 -9.13 -22.78
CA GLY A 149 -6.45 -9.53 -23.46
C GLY A 149 -7.00 -8.48 -24.44
N GLY A 150 -6.67 -7.19 -24.25
CA GLY A 150 -7.05 -6.09 -25.15
C GLY A 150 -6.06 -5.80 -26.28
N LEU A 151 -4.90 -6.47 -26.30
CA LEU A 151 -3.90 -6.39 -27.38
C LEU A 151 -4.13 -7.43 -28.49
N ASN A 152 -5.19 -8.23 -28.39
CA ASN A 152 -5.68 -9.11 -29.45
C ASN A 152 -6.85 -8.43 -30.19
N VAL A 153 -6.58 -7.36 -30.94
CA VAL A 153 -7.47 -6.80 -31.97
C VAL A 153 -6.64 -6.41 -33.18
#